data_AF-A0A2V6Q7E3-F1
#
_entry.id   AF-A0A2V6Q7E3-F1
#
_cell.length_a   1.000
_cell.length_b   1.000
_cell.length_c   1.000
_cell.angle_alpha   90.00
_cell.angle_beta   90.00
_cell.angle_gamma   90.00
#
_symmetry.space_group_name_H-M   'P 1'
#
loop_
_entity.id
_entity.type
_entity.pdbx_description
1 polymer ?
#
loop_
_entity_poly.entity_id
_entity_poly.type
_entity_poly.pdbx_seq_one_letter_code
_entity_poly.pdbx_strand_id
1 'polypeptide(L)'
;MSPRGESDLSRYGVLAEYNRKRRFDVTPEPPGRPGKRRAKALQFVVQKHRASHLHYDFRLEHEGAMLSWAIPKGPSPDPAIKRLAMMTEPHPMDYNGFEGVIPEGEYGGGTVMIWDRGTWEPEVADVTAALAKGDLKLTLHGKKLRGSWVLVRTRNRQWLLIKHRDRFASADDLTVSKPLSVVSRRTMAGIARAARATPRQLTSALAADPPRASRT
;
A
#
# COMPACT_ATOMS: atom_id res chain seq x y z
N MET A 1 -31.84 14.08 25.40
CA MET A 1 -30.46 13.55 25.23
C MET A 1 -30.19 13.42 23.74
N SER A 2 -29.50 14.39 23.15
CA SER A 2 -29.11 14.36 21.74
C SER A 2 -28.02 13.30 21.53
N PRO A 3 -28.09 12.48 20.47
CA PRO A 3 -27.04 11.52 20.18
C PRO A 3 -25.75 12.26 19.83
N ARG A 4 -24.63 11.82 20.42
CA ARG A 4 -23.29 12.36 20.17
C ARG A 4 -23.01 12.39 18.66
N GLY A 5 -22.52 13.53 18.19
CA GLY A 5 -22.43 13.90 16.79
C GLY A 5 -21.74 12.84 15.93
N GLU A 6 -22.52 12.28 15.01
CA GLU A 6 -22.00 11.67 13.79
C GLU A 6 -21.38 12.83 13.00
N SER A 7 -20.07 12.99 13.12
CA SER A 7 -19.34 14.05 12.41
C SER A 7 -19.72 13.99 10.94
N ASP A 8 -20.11 15.10 10.31
CA ASP A 8 -20.39 15.13 8.89
C ASP A 8 -19.14 14.68 8.10
N LEU A 9 -19.15 13.40 7.69
CA LEU A 9 -18.05 12.77 6.96
C LEU A 9 -18.13 13.07 5.46
N SER A 10 -19.23 13.67 4.98
CA SER A 10 -19.42 13.97 3.55
C SER A 10 -18.36 14.94 3.03
N ARG A 11 -17.88 15.86 3.89
CA ARG A 11 -16.79 16.80 3.59
C ARG A 11 -15.47 16.13 3.19
N TYR A 12 -15.27 14.86 3.55
CA TYR A 12 -14.07 14.10 3.20
C TYR A 12 -14.20 13.34 1.87
N GLY A 13 -15.38 13.34 1.24
CA GLY A 13 -15.64 12.69 -0.05
C GLY A 13 -15.17 11.23 -0.06
N VAL A 14 -14.31 10.88 -1.01
CA VAL A 14 -13.74 9.53 -1.15
C VAL A 14 -12.92 9.06 0.05
N LEU A 15 -12.54 9.95 0.98
CA LEU A 15 -11.80 9.65 2.22
C LEU A 15 -12.71 9.56 3.46
N ALA A 16 -14.04 9.62 3.30
CA ALA A 16 -14.98 9.52 4.42
C ALA A 16 -14.79 8.23 5.22
N GLU A 17 -14.73 7.09 4.52
CA GLU A 17 -14.51 5.79 5.14
C GLU A 17 -13.12 5.68 5.78
N TYR A 18 -12.12 6.33 5.18
CA TYR A 18 -10.78 6.39 5.76
C TYR A 18 -10.83 7.04 7.13
N ASN A 19 -11.38 8.26 7.21
CA ASN A 19 -11.47 9.03 8.45
C ASN A 19 -12.34 8.34 9.50
N ARG A 20 -13.45 7.71 9.11
CA ARG A 20 -14.35 6.98 10.03
C ARG A 20 -13.63 5.88 10.81
N LYS A 21 -12.65 5.23 10.18
CA LYS A 21 -11.95 4.06 10.72
C LYS A 21 -10.75 4.39 11.61
N ARG A 22 -10.35 5.66 11.75
CA ARG A 22 -9.12 6.05 12.48
C ARG A 22 -9.42 6.97 13.66
N ARG A 23 -8.66 6.77 14.73
CA ARG A 23 -8.56 7.66 15.89
C ARG A 23 -7.24 8.42 15.83
N PHE A 24 -7.22 9.60 15.21
CA PHE A 24 -5.99 10.37 14.95
C PHE A 24 -5.34 10.97 16.22
N ASP A 25 -6.03 10.89 17.36
CA ASP A 25 -5.49 11.16 18.70
C ASP A 25 -4.68 9.97 19.26
N VAL A 26 -4.80 8.78 18.66
CA VAL A 26 -4.11 7.56 19.05
C VAL A 26 -3.10 7.09 18.00
N THR A 27 -3.49 7.07 16.72
CA THR A 27 -2.62 6.61 15.63
C THR A 27 -1.71 7.73 15.11
N PRO A 28 -0.43 7.44 14.77
CA PRO A 28 0.46 8.40 14.10
C PRO A 28 0.15 8.57 12.60
N GLU A 29 -0.91 7.93 12.09
CA GLU A 29 -1.35 8.08 10.71
C GLU A 29 -1.87 9.51 10.44
N PRO A 30 -1.67 10.04 9.21
CA PRO A 30 -2.15 11.38 8.86
C PRO A 30 -3.68 11.43 8.71
N PRO A 31 -4.33 12.54 9.09
CA PRO A 31 -5.76 12.73 8.87
C PRO A 31 -6.13 12.74 7.38
N GLY A 32 -7.31 12.22 7.05
CA GLY A 32 -7.76 12.09 5.67
C GLY A 32 -8.22 13.41 5.07
N ARG A 33 -7.29 14.17 4.49
CA ARG A 33 -7.58 15.39 3.73
C ARG A 33 -7.42 15.13 2.23
N PRO A 34 -8.37 15.56 1.38
CA PRO A 34 -8.19 15.46 -0.06
C PRO A 34 -6.91 16.16 -0.50
N GLY A 35 -6.08 15.48 -1.30
CA GLY A 35 -4.88 16.09 -1.86
C GLY A 35 -5.25 17.18 -2.86
N LYS A 36 -4.53 18.31 -2.84
CA LYS A 36 -4.56 19.22 -3.99
C LYS A 36 -3.83 18.51 -5.14
N ARG A 37 -4.42 18.45 -6.33
CA ARG A 37 -3.77 17.95 -7.55
C ARG A 37 -2.49 18.74 -7.78
N ARG A 38 -1.32 18.13 -7.50
CA ARG A 38 -0.04 18.86 -7.37
C ARG A 38 1.04 18.44 -8.36
N ALA A 39 0.98 17.26 -8.96
CA ALA A 39 2.10 16.72 -9.73
C ALA A 39 1.79 16.60 -11.23
N LYS A 40 2.85 16.79 -12.05
CA LYS A 40 2.86 16.46 -13.49
C LYS A 40 2.81 14.95 -13.75
N ALA A 41 3.15 14.12 -12.75
CA ALA A 41 3.18 12.66 -12.82
C ALA A 41 2.50 12.06 -11.58
N LEU A 42 1.70 11.01 -11.77
CA LEU A 42 0.92 10.37 -10.71
C LEU A 42 1.84 9.52 -9.82
N GLN A 43 1.64 9.56 -8.50
CA GLN A 43 2.45 8.82 -7.54
C GLN A 43 1.91 7.41 -7.29
N PHE A 44 2.80 6.47 -6.98
CA PHE A 44 2.42 5.19 -6.40
C PHE A 44 3.29 4.86 -5.19
N VAL A 45 2.74 4.05 -4.29
CA VAL A 45 3.46 3.50 -3.14
C VAL A 45 3.07 2.05 -2.92
N VAL A 46 4.03 1.25 -2.46
CA VAL A 46 3.78 -0.10 -1.95
C VAL A 46 4.26 -0.15 -0.52
N GLN A 47 3.33 -0.37 0.41
CA GLN A 47 3.65 -0.50 1.83
C GLN A 47 3.61 -1.97 2.24
N LYS A 48 4.72 -2.50 2.75
CA LYS A 48 4.73 -3.82 3.39
C LYS A 48 4.16 -3.65 4.80
N HIS A 49 3.09 -4.36 5.11
CA HIS A 49 2.32 -4.15 6.32
C HIS A 49 2.21 -5.45 7.10
N ARG A 50 2.81 -5.47 8.30
CA ARG A 50 2.64 -6.55 9.26
C ARG A 50 1.57 -6.17 10.29
N ALA A 51 0.31 -6.36 9.89
CA ALA A 51 -0.86 -6.26 10.75
C ALA A 51 -1.15 -7.63 11.41
N SER A 52 -2.43 -8.04 11.50
CA SER A 52 -2.80 -9.42 11.85
C SER A 52 -2.13 -10.44 10.93
N HIS A 53 -2.07 -10.13 9.64
CA HIS A 53 -1.36 -10.90 8.62
C HIS A 53 -0.40 -9.99 7.86
N LEU A 54 0.69 -10.59 7.37
CA LEU A 54 1.58 -9.91 6.45
C LEU A 54 0.88 -9.74 5.11
N HIS A 55 0.89 -8.51 4.59
CA HIS A 55 0.41 -8.18 3.26
C HIS A 55 1.16 -6.95 2.74
N TYR A 56 0.89 -6.58 1.48
CA TYR A 56 1.43 -5.39 0.85
C TYR A 56 0.28 -4.53 0.36
N ASP A 57 0.19 -3.30 0.84
CA ASP A 57 -0.75 -2.31 0.34
C ASP A 57 -0.17 -1.62 -0.89
N PHE A 58 -0.73 -1.92 -2.06
CA PHE A 58 -0.41 -1.29 -3.33
C PHE A 58 -1.36 -0.12 -3.57
N ARG A 59 -0.81 1.08 -3.83
CA ARG A 59 -1.63 2.28 -3.97
C ARG A 59 -1.23 3.13 -5.15
N LEU A 60 -2.23 3.66 -5.86
CA LEU A 60 -2.08 4.56 -7.00
C LEU A 60 -2.79 5.88 -6.73
N GLU A 61 -2.09 6.99 -6.94
CA GLU A 61 -2.69 8.32 -6.95
C GLU A 61 -3.66 8.43 -8.12
N HIS A 62 -4.92 8.77 -7.83
CA HIS A 62 -5.92 9.15 -8.82
C HIS A 62 -6.90 10.13 -8.18
N GLU A 63 -7.23 11.22 -8.88
CA GLU A 63 -8.21 12.23 -8.44
C GLU A 63 -8.01 12.74 -6.98
N GLY A 64 -6.75 12.90 -6.56
CA GLY A 64 -6.40 13.47 -5.25
C GLY A 64 -6.49 12.51 -4.06
N ALA A 65 -6.64 11.21 -4.31
CA ALA A 65 -6.59 10.15 -3.31
C ALA A 65 -5.73 8.97 -3.79
N MET A 66 -5.40 8.08 -2.86
CA MET A 66 -4.64 6.86 -3.11
C MET A 66 -5.57 5.67 -3.20
N LEU A 67 -5.98 5.32 -4.41
CA LEU A 67 -6.71 4.07 -4.68
C LEU A 67 -5.86 2.90 -4.21
N SER A 68 -6.41 2.00 -3.41
CA SER A 68 -5.62 1.05 -2.62
C SER A 68 -6.09 -0.39 -2.78
N TRP A 69 -5.12 -1.31 -2.80
CA TRP A 69 -5.35 -2.76 -2.80
C TRP A 69 -4.39 -3.45 -1.84
N ALA A 70 -4.91 -4.35 -0.99
CA ALA A 70 -4.11 -5.24 -0.19
C ALA A 70 -3.74 -6.50 -0.99
N ILE A 71 -2.45 -6.80 -1.09
CA ILE A 71 -1.87 -7.93 -1.83
C ILE A 71 -1.22 -8.89 -0.82
N PRO A 72 -1.89 -9.99 -0.40
CA PRO A 72 -1.42 -10.83 0.70
C PRO A 72 -0.01 -11.41 0.49
N LYS A 73 0.30 -11.84 -0.74
CA LYS A 73 1.60 -12.43 -1.09
C LYS A 73 2.59 -11.44 -1.72
N GLY A 74 2.26 -10.14 -1.72
CA GLY A 74 3.06 -9.11 -2.38
C GLY A 74 3.02 -9.16 -3.91
N PRO A 75 3.52 -8.10 -4.58
CA PRO A 75 3.64 -8.06 -6.04
C PRO A 75 4.68 -9.09 -6.55
N SER A 76 4.53 -9.55 -7.79
CA SER A 76 5.50 -10.43 -8.46
C SER A 76 5.91 -9.83 -9.81
N PRO A 77 7.22 -9.70 -10.13
CA PRO A 77 7.66 -9.33 -11.47
C PRO A 77 7.60 -10.49 -12.46
N ASP A 78 7.13 -11.68 -12.05
CA ASP A 78 6.94 -12.82 -12.94
C ASP A 78 5.58 -12.74 -13.65
N PRO A 79 5.53 -12.60 -14.99
CA PRO A 79 4.29 -12.56 -15.75
C PRO A 79 3.43 -13.84 -15.65
N ALA A 80 4.02 -14.96 -15.25
CA ALA A 80 3.28 -16.21 -15.02
C ALA A 80 2.50 -16.21 -13.69
N ILE A 81 2.85 -15.32 -12.74
CA ILE A 81 2.27 -15.27 -11.40
C ILE A 81 1.18 -14.19 -11.32
N LYS A 82 -0.05 -14.63 -11.06
CA LYS A 82 -1.20 -13.74 -10.79
C LYS A 82 -1.32 -13.51 -9.29
N ARG A 83 -1.23 -12.26 -8.84
CA ARG A 83 -1.36 -11.91 -7.41
C ARG A 83 -2.76 -11.41 -7.11
N LEU A 84 -3.42 -12.01 -6.12
CA LEU A 84 -4.67 -11.47 -5.57
C LEU A 84 -4.43 -10.07 -5.00
N ALA A 85 -5.25 -9.11 -5.40
CA ALA A 85 -5.25 -7.73 -4.95
C ALA A 85 -6.67 -7.36 -4.48
N MET A 86 -6.86 -7.20 -3.17
CA MET A 86 -8.14 -6.88 -2.56
C MET A 86 -8.30 -5.37 -2.46
N MET A 87 -9.25 -4.77 -3.17
CA MET A 87 -9.48 -3.33 -3.12
C MET A 87 -9.88 -2.89 -1.70
N THR A 88 -9.16 -1.91 -1.15
CA THR A 88 -9.41 -1.30 0.16
C THR A 88 -9.89 0.14 0.00
N GLU A 89 -10.15 0.81 1.11
CA GLU A 89 -10.56 2.20 1.13
C GLU A 89 -9.48 3.10 0.51
N PRO A 90 -9.84 4.15 -0.24
CA PRO A 90 -8.88 5.17 -0.64
C PRO A 90 -8.15 5.76 0.57
N HIS A 91 -6.87 6.05 0.44
CA HIS A 91 -6.05 6.67 1.48
C HIS A 91 -5.70 8.11 1.11
N PRO A 92 -5.43 9.00 2.09
CA PRO A 92 -4.98 10.35 1.78
C PRO A 92 -3.59 10.33 1.15
N MET A 93 -3.29 11.31 0.32
CA MET A 93 -1.98 11.47 -0.33
C MET A 93 -0.83 11.52 0.69
N ASP A 94 -1.05 12.17 1.84
CA ASP A 94 -0.05 12.29 2.90
C ASP A 94 0.34 10.92 3.48
N TYR A 95 -0.52 9.90 3.34
CA TYR A 95 -0.24 8.52 3.78
C TYR A 95 0.93 7.88 3.01
N ASN A 96 1.26 8.38 1.82
CA ASN A 96 2.38 7.90 1.01
C ASN A 96 3.73 8.02 1.73
N GLY A 97 3.84 8.96 2.67
CA GLY A 97 5.02 9.18 3.49
C GLY A 97 5.05 8.37 4.78
N PHE A 98 4.00 7.63 5.12
CA PHE A 98 3.91 6.94 6.40
C PHE A 98 4.75 5.65 6.42
N GLU A 99 5.73 5.63 7.32
CA GLU A 99 6.51 4.47 7.74
C GLU A 99 6.62 4.50 9.27
N GLY A 100 6.23 3.42 9.94
CA GLY A 100 6.15 3.41 11.39
C GLY A 100 5.33 2.26 11.95
N VAL A 101 4.73 2.48 13.12
CA VAL A 101 3.93 1.49 13.84
C VAL A 101 2.58 2.10 14.18
N ILE A 102 1.53 1.44 13.72
CA ILE A 102 0.15 1.72 14.11
C ILE A 102 -0.11 0.95 15.42
N PRO A 103 -0.60 1.60 16.49
CA PRO A 103 -0.82 0.95 17.78
C PRO A 103 -1.69 -0.32 17.71
N GLU A 104 -1.49 -1.24 18.65
CA GLU A 104 -2.33 -2.44 18.76
C GLU A 104 -3.79 -2.04 19.03
N GLY A 105 -4.74 -2.77 18.41
CA GLY A 105 -6.17 -2.51 18.59
C GLY A 105 -6.72 -1.36 17.72
N GLU A 106 -5.85 -0.57 17.08
CA GLU A 106 -6.25 0.36 16.02
C GLU A 106 -6.53 -0.38 14.71
N TYR A 107 -7.32 0.25 13.84
CA TYR A 107 -7.55 -0.29 12.50
C TYR A 107 -6.23 -0.30 11.71
N GLY A 108 -5.80 -1.48 11.28
CA GLY A 108 -4.48 -1.63 10.66
C GLY A 108 -3.32 -1.65 11.66
N GLY A 109 -3.58 -1.91 12.95
CA GLY A 109 -2.53 -2.04 13.97
C GLY A 109 -1.42 -3.01 13.55
N GLY A 110 -0.18 -2.53 13.57
CA GLY A 110 0.95 -3.24 12.96
C GLY A 110 2.10 -2.33 12.55
N THR A 111 3.18 -2.96 12.09
CA THR A 111 4.32 -2.22 11.52
C THR A 111 4.10 -2.00 10.02
N VAL A 112 4.35 -0.78 9.55
CA VAL A 112 4.20 -0.36 8.15
C VAL A 112 5.55 0.10 7.62
N MET A 113 5.98 -0.46 6.50
CA MET A 113 7.20 -0.11 5.78
C MET A 113 6.86 0.46 4.41
N ILE A 114 7.52 1.53 3.98
CA ILE A 114 7.49 1.95 2.57
C ILE A 114 8.42 1.02 1.79
N TRP A 115 7.85 -0.04 1.22
CA TRP A 115 8.60 -1.09 0.55
C TRP A 115 8.98 -0.70 -0.89
N ASP A 116 8.13 0.04 -1.60
CA ASP A 116 8.50 0.71 -2.85
C ASP A 116 7.74 2.01 -3.01
N ARG A 117 8.25 2.92 -3.85
CA ARG A 117 7.56 4.15 -4.23
C ARG A 117 8.13 4.70 -5.54
N GLY A 118 7.31 5.45 -6.27
CA GLY A 118 7.71 6.11 -7.50
C GLY A 118 6.54 6.81 -8.17
N THR A 119 6.60 6.91 -9.50
CA THR A 119 5.49 7.39 -10.32
C THR A 119 4.87 6.26 -11.15
N TRP A 120 3.64 6.46 -11.58
CA TRP A 120 2.96 5.57 -12.50
C TRP A 120 2.31 6.36 -13.63
N GLU A 121 2.13 5.70 -14.76
CA GLU A 121 1.49 6.25 -15.96
C GLU A 121 0.38 5.30 -16.42
N PRO A 122 -0.83 5.79 -16.70
CA PRO A 122 -1.87 4.96 -17.27
C PRO A 122 -1.53 4.61 -18.73
N GLU A 123 -1.73 3.35 -19.11
CA GLU A 123 -1.63 2.91 -20.52
C GLU A 123 -2.97 3.03 -21.26
N VAL A 124 -3.88 3.84 -20.69
CA VAL A 124 -5.24 4.10 -21.15
C VAL A 124 -5.55 5.59 -20.96
N ALA A 125 -6.36 6.17 -21.83
CA ALA A 125 -6.69 7.60 -21.76
C ALA A 125 -7.62 7.95 -20.58
N ASP A 126 -8.60 7.09 -20.29
CA ASP A 126 -9.57 7.28 -19.22
C ASP A 126 -9.40 6.23 -18.12
N VAL A 127 -8.72 6.63 -17.04
CA VAL A 127 -8.47 5.80 -15.86
C VAL A 127 -9.77 5.47 -15.12
N THR A 128 -10.71 6.41 -15.05
CA THR A 128 -11.98 6.23 -14.32
C THR A 128 -12.86 5.20 -15.04
N ALA A 129 -12.96 5.28 -16.37
CA ALA A 129 -13.64 4.27 -17.17
C ALA A 129 -12.95 2.90 -17.09
N ALA A 130 -11.62 2.84 -17.10
CA ALA A 130 -10.85 1.61 -16.96
C ALA A 130 -11.08 0.91 -15.61
N LEU A 131 -11.07 1.69 -14.51
CA LEU A 131 -11.40 1.21 -13.17
C LEU A 131 -12.85 0.72 -13.07
N ALA A 132 -13.79 1.46 -13.67
CA ALA A 132 -15.20 1.07 -13.72
C ALA A 132 -15.41 -0.23 -14.50
N LYS A 133 -14.71 -0.41 -15.62
CA LYS A 133 -14.68 -1.65 -16.41
C LYS A 133 -14.01 -2.81 -15.66
N GLY A 134 -13.03 -2.52 -14.80
CA GLY A 134 -12.27 -3.53 -14.08
C GLY A 134 -11.01 -3.99 -14.81
N ASP A 135 -10.44 -3.16 -15.69
CA ASP A 135 -9.23 -3.46 -16.46
C ASP A 135 -8.40 -2.18 -16.56
N LEU A 136 -7.40 -2.06 -15.69
CA LEU A 136 -6.49 -0.92 -15.65
C LEU A 136 -5.07 -1.37 -15.98
N LYS A 137 -4.58 -0.94 -17.15
CA LYS A 137 -3.20 -1.12 -17.58
C LYS A 137 -2.38 0.10 -17.20
N LEU A 138 -1.18 -0.13 -16.69
CA LEU A 138 -0.31 0.92 -16.19
C LEU A 138 1.16 0.56 -16.29
N THR A 139 2.00 1.57 -16.43
CA THR A 139 3.45 1.46 -16.27
C THR A 139 3.88 2.03 -14.92
N LEU A 140 4.73 1.28 -14.20
CA LEU A 140 5.34 1.70 -12.93
C LEU A 140 6.79 2.15 -13.13
N HIS A 141 7.16 3.22 -12.43
CA HIS A 141 8.51 3.79 -12.38
C HIS A 141 9.00 3.82 -10.93
N GLY A 142 9.12 2.63 -10.32
CA GLY A 142 9.59 2.45 -8.94
C GLY A 142 11.08 2.15 -8.81
N LYS A 143 11.51 1.98 -7.56
CA LYS A 143 12.84 1.45 -7.25
C LYS A 143 12.88 -0.08 -7.37
N LYS A 144 11.76 -0.76 -7.10
CA LYS A 144 11.64 -2.22 -7.17
C LYS A 144 10.72 -2.66 -8.30
N LEU A 145 9.51 -2.13 -8.36
CA LEU A 145 8.52 -2.43 -9.39
C LEU A 145 8.69 -1.47 -10.57
N ARG A 146 8.88 -2.03 -11.76
CA ARG A 146 9.10 -1.27 -13.00
C ARG A 146 8.36 -1.90 -14.17
N GLY A 147 8.13 -1.12 -15.22
CA GLY A 147 7.54 -1.61 -16.46
C GLY A 147 6.02 -1.72 -16.39
N SER A 148 5.44 -2.47 -17.32
CA SER A 148 4.01 -2.57 -17.56
C SER A 148 3.34 -3.65 -16.70
N TRP A 149 2.15 -3.33 -16.20
CA TRP A 149 1.32 -4.13 -15.29
C TRP A 149 -0.16 -3.96 -15.65
N VAL A 150 -1.00 -4.88 -15.14
CA VAL A 150 -2.44 -4.75 -15.21
C VAL A 150 -3.10 -5.11 -13.88
N LEU A 151 -4.13 -4.35 -13.51
CA LEU A 151 -5.12 -4.70 -12.51
C LEU A 151 -6.40 -5.15 -13.20
N VAL A 152 -6.80 -6.41 -13.00
CA VAL A 152 -8.03 -6.99 -13.55
C VAL A 152 -8.99 -7.36 -12.43
N ARG A 153 -10.20 -6.80 -12.42
CA ARG A 153 -11.24 -7.11 -11.45
C ARG A 153 -11.90 -8.44 -11.82
N THR A 154 -11.91 -9.38 -10.89
CA THR A 154 -12.57 -10.68 -11.10
C THR A 154 -13.97 -10.70 -10.52
N ARG A 155 -14.17 -10.14 -9.32
CA ARG A 155 -15.49 -10.02 -8.69
C ARG A 155 -15.47 -8.98 -7.56
N ASN A 156 -16.48 -8.10 -7.49
CA ASN A 156 -16.62 -7.13 -6.39
C ASN A 156 -15.31 -6.39 -6.09
N ARG A 157 -14.73 -6.61 -4.91
CA ARG A 157 -13.45 -6.01 -4.48
C ARG A 157 -12.22 -6.89 -4.78
N GLN A 158 -12.37 -8.07 -5.39
CA GLN A 158 -11.27 -8.92 -5.82
C GLN A 158 -10.73 -8.48 -7.18
N TRP A 159 -9.43 -8.22 -7.20
CA TRP A 159 -8.65 -7.95 -8.40
C TRP A 159 -7.45 -8.90 -8.48
N LEU A 160 -6.84 -8.96 -9.65
CA LEU A 160 -5.54 -9.57 -9.87
C LEU A 160 -4.57 -8.47 -10.30
N LEU A 161 -3.41 -8.40 -9.65
CA LEU A 161 -2.24 -7.68 -10.15
C LEU A 161 -1.37 -8.66 -10.94
N ILE A 162 -1.09 -8.32 -12.19
CA ILE A 162 -0.35 -9.18 -13.11
C ILE A 162 0.72 -8.33 -13.82
N LYS A 163 1.95 -8.85 -13.86
CA LYS A 163 3.04 -8.24 -14.62
C LYS A 163 2.89 -8.56 -16.11
N HIS A 164 3.02 -7.58 -16.99
CA HIS A 164 3.15 -7.86 -18.43
C HIS A 164 4.57 -8.30 -18.79
N ARG A 165 4.70 -9.08 -19.87
CA ARG A 165 6.02 -9.42 -20.43
C ARG A 165 6.66 -8.16 -21.01
N ASP A 166 7.77 -7.74 -20.41
CA ASP A 166 8.63 -6.65 -20.89
C ASP A 166 10.05 -6.85 -20.35
N ARG A 167 10.96 -5.90 -20.63
CA ARG A 167 12.36 -5.95 -20.18
C ARG A 167 12.59 -5.97 -18.67
N PHE A 168 11.56 -5.71 -17.86
CA PHE A 168 11.62 -5.70 -16.39
C PHE A 168 10.96 -6.94 -15.77
N ALA A 169 10.37 -7.83 -16.58
CA ALA A 169 9.87 -9.12 -16.11
C ALA A 169 11.02 -9.98 -15.57
N SER A 170 10.76 -10.71 -14.49
CA SER A 170 11.76 -11.55 -13.83
C SER A 170 11.08 -12.65 -13.00
N ALA A 171 11.72 -13.81 -12.86
CA ALA A 171 11.27 -14.86 -11.94
C ALA A 171 11.70 -14.61 -10.48
N ASP A 172 12.44 -13.54 -10.19
CA ASP A 172 12.92 -13.20 -8.84
C ASP A 172 11.75 -12.82 -7.90
N ASP A 173 11.78 -13.37 -6.68
CA ASP A 173 10.86 -12.97 -5.62
C ASP A 173 11.40 -11.73 -4.91
N LEU A 174 11.02 -10.55 -5.42
CA LEU A 174 11.40 -9.26 -4.86
C LEU A 174 11.03 -9.10 -3.38
N THR A 175 10.00 -9.80 -2.90
CA THR A 175 9.59 -9.71 -1.49
C THR A 175 10.63 -10.31 -0.55
N VAL A 176 11.45 -11.22 -1.07
CA VAL A 176 12.58 -11.87 -0.39
C VAL A 176 13.89 -11.18 -0.76
N SER A 177 14.16 -10.97 -2.06
CA SER A 177 15.44 -10.43 -2.55
C SER A 177 15.64 -8.95 -2.27
N LYS A 178 14.54 -8.17 -2.13
CA LYS A 178 14.57 -6.73 -1.82
C LYS A 178 13.67 -6.40 -0.62
N PRO A 179 14.01 -6.86 0.60
CA PRO A 179 13.09 -6.83 1.73
C PRO A 179 13.03 -5.48 2.47
N LEU A 180 14.00 -4.59 2.24
CA LEU A 180 14.18 -3.38 3.04
C LEU A 180 13.31 -2.21 2.57
N SER A 181 13.06 -1.26 3.48
CA SER A 181 12.46 0.04 3.15
C SER A 181 13.26 0.76 2.07
N VAL A 182 12.56 1.39 1.12
CA VAL A 182 13.20 2.27 0.12
C VAL A 182 13.53 3.66 0.66
N VAL A 183 13.07 3.98 1.88
CA VAL A 183 13.29 5.26 2.55
C VAL A 183 14.35 5.11 3.64
N SER A 184 14.09 4.32 4.68
CA SER A 184 14.98 4.20 5.84
C SER A 184 16.05 3.12 5.68
N ARG A 185 15.96 2.27 4.65
CA ARG A 185 16.78 1.06 4.49
C ARG A 185 16.67 0.05 5.65
N ARG A 186 15.67 0.19 6.51
CA ARG A 186 15.42 -0.71 7.64
C ARG A 186 14.62 -1.94 7.20
N THR A 187 14.71 -2.99 8.01
CA THR A 187 13.78 -4.13 8.01
C THR A 187 12.49 -3.78 8.77
N MET A 188 11.48 -4.65 8.77
CA MET A 188 10.25 -4.47 9.56
C MET A 188 10.59 -4.37 11.05
N ALA A 189 11.42 -5.28 11.57
CA ALA A 189 11.86 -5.21 12.96
C ALA A 189 12.71 -3.95 13.24
N GLY A 190 13.49 -3.49 12.26
CA GLY A 190 14.24 -2.23 12.37
C GLY A 190 13.31 -1.01 12.53
N ILE A 191 12.22 -0.96 11.77
CA ILE A 191 11.19 0.09 11.89
C ILE A 191 10.49 0.01 13.24
N ALA A 192 10.06 -1.19 13.64
CA ALA A 192 9.40 -1.41 14.92
C ALA A 192 10.27 -0.96 16.12
N ARG A 193 11.57 -1.29 16.11
CA ARG A 193 12.51 -0.82 17.15
C ARG A 193 12.66 0.71 17.14
N ALA A 194 12.82 1.31 15.96
CA ALA A 194 12.96 2.76 15.84
C ALA A 194 11.72 3.51 16.35
N ALA A 195 10.53 2.93 16.16
CA ALA A 195 9.26 3.44 16.66
C ALA A 195 8.97 3.06 18.13
N ARG A 196 9.90 2.39 18.82
CA ARG A 196 9.73 1.90 20.21
C ARG A 196 8.44 1.06 20.39
N ALA A 197 8.17 0.19 19.42
CA ALA A 197 7.01 -0.70 19.45
C ALA A 197 6.97 -1.60 20.69
N THR A 198 5.78 -2.09 21.05
CA THR A 198 5.63 -3.08 22.12
C THR A 198 6.45 -4.35 21.82
N PRO A 199 6.81 -5.15 22.85
CA PRO A 199 7.48 -6.44 22.62
C PRO A 199 6.70 -7.35 21.67
N ARG A 200 5.37 -7.34 21.75
CA ARG A 200 4.48 -8.13 20.88
C ARG A 200 4.54 -7.66 19.42
N GLN A 201 4.43 -6.35 19.17
CA GLN A 201 4.57 -5.79 17.82
C GLN A 201 5.96 -6.05 17.23
N LEU A 202 7.02 -5.95 18.04
CA LEU A 202 8.38 -6.25 17.62
C LEU A 202 8.54 -7.72 17.21
N THR A 203 8.00 -8.66 17.99
CA THR A 203 8.00 -10.08 17.64
C THR A 203 7.24 -10.34 16.33
N SER A 204 6.08 -9.72 16.15
CA SER A 204 5.31 -9.82 14.89
C SER A 204 6.11 -9.26 13.70
N ALA A 205 6.78 -8.12 13.88
CA ALA A 205 7.61 -7.50 12.85
C ALA A 205 8.84 -8.36 12.48
N LEU A 206 9.48 -9.01 13.46
CA LEU A 206 10.57 -9.96 13.22
C LEU A 206 10.14 -11.13 12.32
N ALA A 207 8.94 -11.68 12.54
CA ALA A 207 8.40 -12.75 11.71
C ALA A 207 8.09 -12.32 10.26
N ALA A 208 8.06 -11.02 9.98
CA ALA A 208 7.85 -10.47 8.64
C ALA A 208 9.14 -10.19 7.88
N ASP A 209 10.29 -10.21 8.56
CA ASP A 209 11.59 -10.09 7.92
C ASP A 209 11.99 -11.43 7.29
N PRO A 210 12.64 -11.44 6.11
CA PRO A 210 13.14 -12.69 5.55
C PRO A 210 14.16 -13.31 6.51
N PRO A 211 14.28 -14.64 6.51
CA PRO A 211 15.29 -15.32 7.31
C PRO A 211 16.66 -14.72 6.98
N ARG A 212 17.46 -14.43 8.02
CA ARG A 212 18.85 -13.99 7.81
C ARG A 212 19.55 -15.09 7.03
N ALA A 213 20.15 -14.74 5.89
CA ALA A 213 21.10 -15.63 5.25
C ALA A 213 22.15 -15.99 6.30
N SER A 214 22.31 -17.29 6.57
CA SER A 214 23.40 -17.78 7.40
C SER A 214 24.69 -17.21 6.85
N ARG A 215 25.43 -16.45 7.66
CA ARG A 215 26.80 -16.07 7.31
C ARG A 215 27.62 -17.36 7.37
N THR A 216 27.85 -17.98 6.22
CA THR A 216 28.98 -18.87 5.99
C THR A 216 30.25 -18.05 5.89
#